data_AF-A0A345QUV9-F1
#
_entry.id   AF-A0A345QUV9-F1
#
_cell.length_a   1.000
_cell.length_b   1.000
_cell.length_c   1.000
_cell.angle_alpha   90.00
_cell.angle_beta   90.00
_cell.angle_gamma   90.00
#
_symmetry.space_group_name_H-M   'P 1'
#
loop_
_entity.id
_entity.type
_entity.pdbx_description
1 polymer ?
#
loop_
_entity_poly.entity_id
_entity_poly.type
_entity_poly.pdbx_seq_one_letter_code
_entity_poly.pdbx_strand_id
1 'polypeptide(L)'
;MNRISRNLITIYRTERLITRRRIAVVQQQTALMALAGLATLAGLILLNAALYFVLTTRVSPAVAAGVLALVNLALAGLLASVARRMSVEDAIAPAVEVRDMAITDLEAELEGMTLEARQTVNAIKGLGSNPLGSIATLLVPLLTAALKKKD
;
A
#
# COMPACT_ATOMS: atom_id res chain seq x y z
N MET A 1 17.67 26.41 -14.40
CA MET A 1 17.03 25.27 -13.70
C MET A 1 15.56 25.57 -13.50
N ASN A 2 14.70 24.81 -14.17
CA ASN A 2 13.25 25.05 -14.24
C ASN A 2 12.58 24.89 -12.85
N ARG A 3 11.59 25.73 -12.50
CA ARG A 3 10.93 25.71 -11.16
C ARG A 3 10.38 24.32 -10.80
N ILE A 4 9.92 23.59 -11.82
CA ILE A 4 9.40 22.22 -11.73
C ILE A 4 10.45 21.23 -11.19
N SER A 5 11.68 21.28 -11.70
CA SER A 5 12.76 20.37 -11.27
C SER A 5 13.16 20.61 -9.81
N ARG A 6 13.17 21.87 -9.35
CA ARG A 6 13.48 22.21 -7.97
C ARG A 6 12.40 21.72 -7.00
N ASN A 7 11.13 21.87 -7.36
CA ASN A 7 10.01 21.38 -6.56
C ASN A 7 9.99 19.85 -6.49
N LEU A 8 10.27 19.14 -7.59
CA LEU A 8 10.35 17.67 -7.60
C LEU A 8 11.45 17.14 -6.66
N ILE A 9 12.63 17.76 -6.67
CA ILE A 9 13.74 17.38 -5.79
C ILE A 9 13.37 17.63 -4.31
N THR A 10 12.69 18.75 -4.02
CA THR A 10 12.20 19.05 -2.67
C THR A 10 11.16 18.04 -2.20
N ILE A 11 10.20 17.68 -3.06
CA ILE A 11 9.17 16.67 -2.76
C ILE A 11 9.85 15.33 -2.50
N TYR A 12 10.71 14.86 -3.40
CA TYR A 12 11.42 13.59 -3.25
C TYR A 12 12.26 13.52 -1.97
N ARG A 13 12.97 14.61 -1.63
CA ARG A 13 13.79 14.67 -0.41
C ARG A 13 12.92 14.62 0.85
N THR A 14 11.78 15.31 0.83
CA THR A 14 10.84 15.35 1.96
C THR A 14 10.14 14.00 2.14
N GLU A 15 9.65 13.38 1.07
CA GLU A 15 9.05 12.04 1.08
C GLU A 15 10.01 10.97 1.62
N ARG A 16 11.29 11.05 1.20
CA ARG A 16 12.33 10.15 1.70
C ARG A 16 12.61 10.33 3.20
N LEU A 17 12.54 11.57 3.70
CA LEU A 17 12.72 11.86 5.13
C LEU A 17 11.53 11.39 5.97
N ILE A 18 10.30 11.63 5.49
CA ILE A 18 9.06 11.18 6.14
C ILE A 18 9.04 9.66 6.24
N THR A 19 9.33 8.96 5.13
CA THR A 19 9.34 7.49 5.09
C THR A 19 10.38 6.91 6.04
N ARG A 20 11.61 7.45 6.05
CA ARG A 20 12.66 7.00 6.99
C ARG A 20 12.26 7.21 8.44
N ARG A 21 11.68 8.37 8.77
CA ARG A 21 11.25 8.66 10.14
C ARG A 21 10.09 7.74 10.55
N ARG A 22 9.11 7.52 9.67
CA ARG A 22 7.99 6.61 9.91
C ARG A 22 8.47 5.19 10.21
N ILE A 23 9.39 4.66 9.41
CA ILE A 23 9.97 3.32 9.63
C ILE A 23 10.69 3.25 10.98
N ALA A 24 11.53 4.24 11.30
CA ALA A 24 12.26 4.26 12.58
C ALA A 24 11.32 4.30 13.79
N VAL A 25 10.26 5.12 13.73
CA VAL A 25 9.26 5.21 14.79
C VAL A 25 8.48 3.91 14.92
N VAL A 26 8.02 3.31 13.81
CA VAL A 26 7.31 2.03 13.84
C VAL A 26 8.20 0.93 14.40
N GLN A 27 9.48 0.85 14.01
CA GLN A 27 10.42 -0.12 14.53
C GLN A 27 10.62 0.02 16.04
N GLN A 28 10.87 1.25 16.52
CA GLN A 28 11.06 1.50 17.94
C GLN A 28 9.79 1.22 18.75
N GLN A 29 8.63 1.64 18.24
CA GLN A 29 7.32 1.34 18.84
C GLN A 29 7.07 -0.16 18.91
N THR A 30 7.42 -0.91 17.86
CA THR A 30 7.26 -2.37 17.82
C THR A 30 8.13 -3.05 18.86
N ALA A 31 9.39 -2.63 18.99
CA ALA A 31 10.29 -3.15 20.02
C ALA A 31 9.77 -2.87 21.44
N LEU A 32 9.32 -1.64 21.71
CA LEU A 32 8.74 -1.27 23.00
C LEU A 32 7.42 -2.03 23.28
N MET A 33 6.56 -2.19 22.28
CA MET A 33 5.33 -2.99 22.41
C MET A 33 5.63 -4.46 22.69
N ALA A 34 6.66 -5.04 22.04
CA ALA A 34 7.09 -6.40 22.33
C ALA A 34 7.58 -6.55 23.78
N LEU A 35 8.42 -5.62 24.25
CA LEU A 35 8.88 -5.60 25.65
C LEU A 35 7.73 -5.40 26.63
N ALA A 36 6.79 -4.51 26.34
CA ALA A 36 5.59 -4.29 27.15
C ALA A 36 4.72 -5.56 27.18
N GLY A 37 4.59 -6.26 26.06
CA GLY A 37 3.91 -7.55 25.98
C GLY A 37 4.56 -8.60 26.87
N LEU A 38 5.89 -8.74 26.83
CA LEU A 38 6.63 -9.65 27.70
C LEU A 38 6.47 -9.31 29.18
N ALA A 39 6.58 -8.02 29.53
CA ALA A 39 6.38 -7.55 30.91
C ALA A 39 4.95 -7.81 31.39
N THR A 40 3.95 -7.62 30.51
CA THR A 40 2.54 -7.91 30.80
C THR A 40 2.34 -9.40 31.06
N LEU A 41 2.92 -10.29 30.25
CA LEU A 41 2.85 -11.74 30.44
C LEU A 41 3.47 -12.17 31.78
N ALA A 42 4.67 -11.66 32.09
CA ALA A 42 5.33 -11.95 33.35
C ALA A 42 4.51 -11.45 34.55
N GLY A 43 3.97 -10.23 34.46
CA GLY A 43 3.08 -9.66 35.46
C GLY A 43 1.81 -10.49 35.66
N LEU A 44 1.20 -11.00 34.59
CA LEU A 44 0.01 -11.84 34.63
C LEU A 44 0.26 -13.19 35.32
N ILE A 45 1.42 -13.80 35.07
CA ILE A 45 1.85 -15.03 35.75
C ILE A 45 2.02 -14.78 37.25
N LEU A 46 2.76 -13.74 37.61
CA LEU A 46 3.00 -13.39 39.02
C LEU A 46 1.71 -13.00 39.75
N LEU A 47 0.81 -12.28 39.08
CA LEU A 47 -0.49 -11.91 39.62
C LEU A 47 -1.34 -13.16 39.89
N ASN A 48 -1.35 -14.13 38.98
CA ASN A 48 -2.03 -15.41 39.19
C ASN A 48 -1.46 -16.17 40.40
N ALA A 49 -0.13 -16.25 40.51
CA ALA A 49 0.52 -16.88 41.65
C ALA A 49 0.18 -16.19 42.98
N ALA A 50 0.25 -14.84 43.00
CA ALA A 50 -0.11 -14.05 44.17
C ALA A 50 -1.57 -14.25 44.58
N LEU A 51 -2.50 -14.18 43.63
CA LEU A 51 -3.92 -14.41 43.89
C LEU A 51 -4.19 -15.85 44.35
N TYR A 52 -3.50 -16.83 43.80
CA TYR A 52 -3.61 -18.22 44.24
C TYR A 52 -3.23 -18.35 45.71
N PHE A 53 -2.05 -17.85 46.10
CA PHE A 53 -1.63 -17.89 47.50
C PHE A 53 -2.64 -17.20 48.42
N VAL A 54 -3.15 -16.03 48.04
CA VAL A 54 -4.19 -15.32 48.80
C VAL A 54 -5.47 -16.16 48.92
N LEU A 55 -5.95 -16.76 47.83
CA LEU A 55 -7.16 -17.59 47.86
C LEU A 55 -6.99 -18.83 48.74
N THR A 56 -5.83 -19.48 48.70
CA THR A 56 -5.57 -20.66 49.53
C THR A 56 -5.58 -20.38 51.04
N THR A 57 -5.51 -19.10 51.46
CA THR A 57 -5.73 -18.74 52.88
C THR A 57 -7.19 -18.85 53.33
N ARG A 58 -8.14 -18.90 52.39
CA ARG A 58 -9.59 -18.92 52.66
C ARG A 58 -10.28 -20.19 52.16
N VAL A 59 -9.75 -20.82 51.11
CA VAL A 59 -10.37 -21.99 50.46
C VAL A 59 -9.33 -23.08 50.18
N SER A 60 -9.80 -24.29 49.82
CA SER A 60 -8.89 -25.38 49.46
C SER A 60 -8.11 -25.07 48.17
N PRO A 61 -6.91 -25.65 47.98
CA PRO A 61 -6.10 -25.50 46.77
C PRO A 61 -6.86 -25.77 45.46
N ALA A 62 -7.70 -26.82 45.44
CA ALA A 62 -8.49 -27.18 44.29
C ALA A 62 -9.53 -26.10 43.93
N VAL A 63 -10.23 -25.55 44.93
CA VAL A 63 -11.20 -24.47 44.73
C VAL A 63 -10.51 -23.19 44.29
N ALA A 64 -9.36 -22.85 44.89
CA ALA A 64 -8.56 -21.69 44.50
C ALA A 64 -8.13 -21.74 43.02
N ALA A 65 -7.59 -22.88 42.59
CA ALA A 65 -7.21 -23.10 41.20
C ALA A 65 -8.42 -23.03 40.25
N GLY A 66 -9.56 -23.61 40.65
CA GLY A 66 -10.80 -23.57 39.88
C GLY A 66 -11.33 -22.13 39.67
N VAL A 67 -11.34 -21.32 40.73
CA VAL A 67 -11.74 -19.91 40.64
C VAL A 67 -10.81 -19.13 39.71
N LEU A 68 -9.49 -19.31 39.84
CA LEU A 68 -8.54 -18.65 38.94
C LEU A 68 -8.68 -19.09 37.49
N ALA A 69 -8.97 -20.36 37.24
CA ALA A 69 -9.24 -20.86 35.89
C ALA A 69 -10.45 -20.15 35.26
N LEU A 70 -11.54 -19.99 36.02
CA LEU A 70 -12.72 -19.26 35.55
C LEU A 70 -12.42 -17.77 35.28
N VAL A 71 -11.65 -17.12 36.15
CA VAL A 71 -11.23 -15.72 35.96
C VAL A 71 -10.37 -15.58 34.69
N ASN A 72 -9.41 -16.47 34.46
CA ASN A 72 -8.58 -16.43 33.26
C ASN A 72 -9.38 -16.72 31.99
N LEU A 73 -10.36 -17.64 32.04
CA LEU A 73 -11.27 -17.87 30.91
C LEU A 73 -12.12 -16.65 30.60
N ALA A 74 -12.63 -15.96 31.62
CA ALA A 74 -13.37 -14.71 31.43
C ALA A 74 -12.48 -13.62 30.82
N LEU A 75 -11.24 -13.47 31.30
CA LEU A 75 -10.27 -12.53 30.74
C LEU A 75 -9.94 -12.86 29.28
N ALA A 76 -9.71 -14.14 28.96
CA ALA A 76 -9.47 -14.60 27.60
C ALA A 76 -10.66 -14.29 26.69
N GLY A 77 -11.89 -14.53 27.15
CA GLY A 77 -13.11 -14.17 26.43
C GLY A 77 -13.21 -12.67 26.15
N LEU A 78 -12.89 -11.83 27.14
CA LEU A 78 -12.88 -10.38 26.99
C LEU A 78 -11.83 -9.94 25.96
N LEU A 79 -10.60 -10.44 26.05
CA LEU A 79 -9.54 -10.14 25.08
C LEU A 79 -9.90 -10.61 23.66
N ALA A 80 -10.47 -11.81 23.51
CA ALA A 80 -10.94 -12.30 22.22
C ALA A 80 -12.06 -11.42 21.65
N SER A 81 -12.96 -10.90 22.50
CA SER A 81 -14.01 -9.98 22.06
C SER A 81 -13.46 -8.63 21.58
N VAL A 82 -12.40 -8.12 22.22
CA VAL A 82 -11.73 -6.89 21.80
C VAL A 82 -10.97 -7.13 20.50
N ALA A 83 -10.23 -8.24 20.41
CA ALA A 83 -9.49 -8.60 19.20
C ALA A 83 -10.41 -8.75 17.98
N ARG A 84 -11.60 -9.34 18.15
CA ARG A 84 -12.61 -9.46 17.09
C ARG A 84 -13.13 -8.12 16.56
N ARG A 85 -13.03 -7.03 17.35
CA ARG A 85 -13.45 -5.69 16.94
C ARG A 85 -12.36 -4.94 16.17
N MET A 86 -11.13 -5.47 16.10
CA MET A 86 -10.06 -4.88 15.31
C MET A 86 -10.24 -5.33 13.85
N SER A 87 -10.68 -4.44 12.96
CA SER A 87 -10.87 -4.70 11.53
C SER A 87 -9.55 -4.62 10.77
N VAL A 88 -9.12 -5.76 10.21
CA VAL A 88 -7.95 -5.81 9.31
C VAL A 88 -8.28 -5.17 7.97
N GLU A 89 -9.51 -5.33 7.49
CA GLU A 89 -10.03 -4.67 6.29
C GLU A 89 -9.85 -3.15 6.31
N ASP A 90 -10.15 -2.47 7.43
CA ASP A 90 -9.97 -1.02 7.52
C ASP A 90 -8.48 -0.63 7.51
N ALA A 91 -7.62 -1.49 8.06
CA ALA A 91 -6.18 -1.25 8.09
C ALA A 91 -5.53 -1.40 6.69
N ILE A 92 -6.10 -2.23 5.81
CA ILE A 92 -5.59 -2.46 4.45
C ILE A 92 -6.36 -1.68 3.38
N ALA A 93 -7.54 -1.12 3.70
CA ALA A 93 -8.40 -0.41 2.74
C ALA A 93 -7.66 0.66 1.92
N PRO A 94 -6.79 1.52 2.49
CA PRO A 94 -6.04 2.50 1.68
C PRO A 94 -5.05 1.86 0.70
N ALA A 95 -4.44 0.73 1.08
CA ALA A 95 -3.53 0.01 0.21
C ALA A 95 -4.28 -0.70 -0.93
N VAL A 96 -5.49 -1.18 -0.64
CA VAL A 96 -6.41 -1.76 -1.63
C VAL A 96 -6.87 -0.67 -2.61
N GLU A 97 -7.27 0.51 -2.12
CA GLU A 97 -7.71 1.64 -2.95
C GLU A 97 -6.59 2.11 -3.90
N VAL A 98 -5.37 2.29 -3.41
CA VAL A 98 -4.22 2.68 -4.26
C VAL A 98 -3.91 1.63 -5.32
N ARG A 99 -4.00 0.33 -4.96
CA ARG A 99 -3.82 -0.77 -5.93
C ARG A 99 -4.91 -0.72 -7.00
N ASP A 100 -6.16 -0.54 -6.60
CA ASP A 100 -7.30 -0.56 -7.52
C ASP A 100 -7.24 0.63 -8.49
N MET A 101 -6.86 1.83 -8.01
CA MET A 101 -6.58 2.98 -8.88
C MET A 101 -5.47 2.68 -9.91
N ALA A 102 -4.37 2.05 -9.47
CA ALA A 102 -3.28 1.70 -10.38
C ALA A 102 -3.69 0.66 -11.43
N ILE A 103 -4.60 -0.28 -11.09
CA ILE A 103 -5.16 -1.23 -12.05
C ILE A 103 -6.04 -0.51 -13.07
N THR A 104 -6.91 0.39 -12.62
CA THR A 104 -7.77 1.18 -13.52
C THR A 104 -6.96 2.05 -14.48
N ASP A 105 -5.88 2.67 -14.01
CA ASP A 105 -4.99 3.47 -14.86
C ASP A 105 -4.31 2.60 -15.94
N LEU A 106 -3.88 1.39 -15.59
CA LEU A 106 -3.30 0.43 -16.55
C LEU A 106 -4.33 -0.04 -17.58
N GLU A 107 -5.57 -0.30 -17.16
CA GLU A 107 -6.66 -0.66 -18.08
C GLU A 107 -6.93 0.47 -19.10
N ALA A 108 -6.97 1.73 -18.64
CA ALA A 108 -7.15 2.88 -19.50
C ALA A 108 -5.98 3.07 -20.50
N GLU A 109 -4.74 2.85 -20.05
CA GLU A 109 -3.56 2.92 -20.93
C GLU A 109 -3.56 1.79 -21.97
N LEU A 110 -3.94 0.57 -21.59
CA LEU A 110 -4.07 -0.57 -22.50
C LEU A 110 -5.16 -0.34 -23.56
N GLU A 111 -6.33 0.18 -23.18
CA GLU A 111 -7.37 0.55 -24.15
C GLU A 111 -6.88 1.60 -25.14
N GLY A 112 -6.18 2.64 -24.66
CA GLY A 112 -5.56 3.67 -25.49
C GLY A 112 -4.55 3.10 -26.49
N MET A 113 -3.67 2.20 -26.03
CA MET A 113 -2.69 1.52 -26.89
C MET A 113 -3.36 0.65 -27.96
N THR A 114 -4.47 -0.02 -27.65
CA THR A 114 -5.20 -0.82 -28.66
C THR A 114 -5.85 0.05 -29.73
N LEU A 115 -6.31 1.26 -29.38
CA LEU A 115 -6.84 2.23 -30.32
C LEU A 115 -5.75 2.81 -31.22
N GLU A 116 -4.61 3.19 -30.67
CA GLU A 116 -3.46 3.69 -31.43
C GLU A 116 -2.86 2.61 -32.35
N ALA A 117 -2.77 1.37 -31.88
CA ALA A 117 -2.32 0.24 -32.69
C ALA A 117 -3.29 -0.02 -33.86
N ARG A 118 -4.61 0.05 -33.64
CA ARG A 118 -5.62 -0.08 -34.71
C ARG A 118 -5.54 1.07 -35.71
N GLN A 119 -5.36 2.31 -35.25
CA GLN A 119 -5.20 3.46 -36.12
C GLN A 119 -3.93 3.36 -36.97
N THR A 120 -2.82 2.90 -36.38
CA THR A 120 -1.56 2.68 -37.08
C THR A 120 -1.68 1.58 -38.15
N VAL A 121 -2.32 0.46 -37.82
CA VAL A 121 -2.59 -0.63 -38.78
C VAL A 121 -3.51 -0.16 -39.92
N ASN A 122 -4.54 0.64 -39.62
CA ASN A 122 -5.44 1.19 -40.62
C ASN A 122 -4.74 2.21 -41.53
N ALA A 123 -3.84 3.04 -40.98
CA ALA A 123 -3.02 3.97 -41.77
C ALA A 123 -2.08 3.22 -42.73
N ILE A 124 -1.47 2.12 -42.27
CA ILE A 124 -0.62 1.25 -43.11
C ILE A 124 -1.43 0.53 -44.19
N LYS A 125 -2.62 0.01 -43.87
CA LYS A 125 -3.55 -0.57 -44.88
C LYS A 125 -4.06 0.47 -45.89
N GLY A 126 -4.27 1.71 -45.45
CA GLY A 126 -4.64 2.84 -46.31
C GLY A 126 -3.54 3.21 -47.32
N LEU A 127 -2.28 3.14 -46.89
CA LEU A 127 -1.12 3.33 -47.78
C LEU A 127 -1.03 2.23 -48.86
N GLY A 128 -1.39 0.99 -48.54
CA GLY A 128 -1.40 -0.12 -49.50
C GLY A 128 -2.56 -0.07 -50.52
N SER A 129 -3.66 0.60 -50.19
CA SER A 129 -4.85 0.69 -51.05
C SER A 129 -4.82 1.87 -52.02
N ASN A 130 -3.92 2.86 -51.85
CA ASN A 130 -3.78 3.96 -52.80
C ASN A 130 -2.34 4.53 -52.90
N PRO A 131 -1.39 3.77 -53.47
CA PRO A 131 0.05 4.12 -53.47
C PRO A 131 0.40 5.37 -54.30
N LEU A 132 -0.46 5.79 -55.23
CA LEU A 132 -0.20 6.93 -56.13
C LEU A 132 -0.57 8.30 -55.51
N GLY A 133 -1.51 8.34 -54.56
CA GLY A 133 -1.94 9.58 -53.90
C GLY A 133 -1.05 10.01 -52.72
N SER A 134 -0.41 9.05 -52.03
CA SER A 134 0.46 9.33 -50.88
C SER A 134 1.85 9.83 -51.29
N ILE A 135 2.36 9.37 -52.43
CA ILE A 135 3.63 9.84 -52.98
C ILE A 135 3.51 11.32 -53.38
N ALA A 136 2.38 11.73 -53.94
CA ALA A 136 2.15 13.13 -54.31
C ALA A 136 2.20 14.07 -53.10
N THR A 137 1.61 13.69 -51.96
CA THR A 137 1.58 14.52 -50.74
C THR A 137 2.93 14.62 -50.02
N LEU A 138 3.81 13.62 -50.15
CA LEU A 138 5.18 13.67 -49.63
C LEU A 138 6.15 14.44 -50.56
N LEU A 139 5.84 14.51 -51.85
CA LEU A 139 6.67 15.23 -52.82
C LEU A 139 6.40 16.74 -52.86
N VAL A 140 5.19 17.21 -52.52
CA VAL A 140 4.88 18.65 -52.48
C VAL A 140 5.84 19.43 -51.56
N PRO A 141 6.11 19.04 -50.29
CA PRO A 141 7.04 19.75 -49.43
C PRO A 141 8.47 19.79 -49.96
N LEU A 142 8.94 18.70 -50.58
CA LEU A 142 10.29 18.60 -51.15
C LEU A 142 10.47 19.49 -52.39
N LEU A 143 9.46 19.53 -53.27
CA LEU A 143 9.46 20.40 -54.45
C LEU A 143 9.38 21.88 -54.04
N THR A 144 8.58 22.21 -53.03
CA THR A 144 8.45 23.57 -52.52
C THR A 144 9.74 24.03 -51.81
N ALA A 145 10.42 23.13 -51.09
CA ALA A 145 11.71 23.40 -50.47
C ALA A 145 12.84 23.58 -51.50
N ALA A 146 12.81 22.84 -52.61
CA ALA A 146 13.78 22.98 -53.70
C ALA A 146 13.59 24.30 -54.49
N LEU A 147 12.35 24.73 -54.69
CA LEU A 147 12.02 26.00 -55.36
C LEU A 147 12.35 27.23 -54.50
N LYS A 148 12.27 27.12 -53.16
CA LYS A 148 12.58 28.23 -52.24
C LYS A 148 14.09 28.50 -52.06
N LYS A 149 14.97 27.64 -52.58
CA LYS A 149 16.44 27.80 -52.44
C LYS A 149 17.08 28.66 -53.54
N LYS A 150 16.29 29.24 -54.46
CA LYS A 150 16.79 30.10 -55.53
C LYS A 150 16.11 31.47 -55.43
N ASP A 151 16.52 32.25 -54.44
CA ASP A 151 16.63 33.71 -54.42
C ASP A 151 17.40 34.14 -53.16
#